data_AF-A0A2V9WKJ7-F1
#
_entry.id   AF-A0A2V9WKJ7-F1
#
_cell.length_a   1.000
_cell.length_b   1.000
_cell.length_c   1.000
_cell.angle_alpha   90.00
_cell.angle_beta   90.00
_cell.angle_gamma   90.00
#
_symmetry.space_group_name_H-M   'P 1'
#
loop_
_entity.id
_entity.type
_entity.pdbx_description
1 polymer ?
#
loop_
_entity_poly.entity_id
_entity_poly.type
_entity_poly.pdbx_seq_one_letter_code
_entity_poly.pdbx_strand_id
1 'polypeptide(L)'
;MLPVLLLTASISAQVAESARASHSVIRKHKRPSPDERGKALAKYLELNQTQQIALQKILEQRQEEVLKMRFTPLPAGSAQIDRFRAIQDKTANRIRAVLNQEQRKKYDLLAIRRSAPPGSKTSVQDWLKAATP
;
A
#
# COMPACT_ATOMS: atom_id res chain seq x y z
N MET A 1 -56.10 18.04 25.94
CA MET A 1 -56.82 18.82 24.91
C MET A 1 -56.30 18.38 23.54
N LEU A 2 -57.01 17.46 22.89
CA LEU A 2 -57.02 17.21 21.43
C LEU A 2 -58.48 17.47 21.01
N PRO A 3 -58.75 18.11 19.85
CA PRO A 3 -58.95 17.40 18.57
C PRO A 3 -58.46 18.25 17.36
N VAL A 4 -58.42 17.86 16.06
CA VAL A 4 -59.50 17.54 15.10
C VAL A 4 -58.86 17.22 13.71
N LEU A 5 -59.38 16.16 13.04
CA LEU A 5 -59.66 15.86 11.59
C LEU A 5 -58.99 16.70 10.45
N LEU A 6 -58.77 16.29 9.18
CA LEU A 6 -59.08 15.13 8.31
C LEU A 6 -58.27 15.28 6.98
N LEU A 7 -57.80 14.16 6.43
CA LEU A 7 -57.90 13.66 5.03
C LEU A 7 -57.76 14.58 3.78
N THR A 8 -56.87 14.22 2.83
CA THR A 8 -57.11 14.08 1.36
C THR A 8 -55.95 13.24 0.76
N ALA A 9 -56.22 12.03 0.24
CA ALA A 9 -56.49 11.66 -1.17
C ALA A 9 -55.23 11.29 -1.99
N SER A 10 -55.22 10.04 -2.47
CA SER A 10 -54.25 9.41 -3.40
C SER A 10 -54.21 10.10 -4.77
N ILE A 11 -53.04 10.12 -5.41
CA ILE A 11 -52.86 10.02 -6.87
C ILE A 11 -51.59 9.18 -7.14
N SER A 12 -51.75 8.11 -7.92
CA SER A 12 -50.67 7.30 -8.50
C SER A 12 -50.17 7.90 -9.83
N ALA A 13 -48.95 7.48 -10.19
CA ALA A 13 -48.42 7.28 -11.56
C ALA A 13 -47.34 8.24 -12.08
N GLN A 14 -46.13 7.67 -12.12
CA GLN A 14 -45.12 7.67 -13.19
C GLN A 14 -44.77 8.96 -13.94
N VAL A 15 -43.47 9.30 -13.97
CA VAL A 15 -42.70 9.47 -15.22
C VAL A 15 -41.25 9.06 -14.95
N ALA A 16 -40.74 8.17 -15.81
CA ALA A 16 -39.34 7.83 -15.92
C ALA A 16 -38.55 9.03 -16.45
N GLU A 17 -37.37 9.31 -15.89
CA GLU A 17 -36.31 9.91 -16.68
C GLU A 17 -34.95 9.46 -16.15
N SER A 18 -34.25 8.81 -17.06
CA SER A 18 -32.92 8.27 -16.96
C SER A 18 -31.91 9.39 -16.85
N ALA A 19 -31.46 9.72 -15.64
CA ALA A 19 -30.16 10.34 -15.44
C ALA A 19 -29.22 9.25 -14.91
N ARG A 20 -28.51 8.60 -15.86
CA ARG A 20 -27.32 7.78 -15.58
C ARG A 20 -26.43 8.53 -14.60
N ALA A 21 -26.51 8.17 -13.32
CA ALA A 21 -25.41 8.35 -12.41
C ALA A 21 -24.30 7.44 -12.93
N SER A 22 -23.43 8.01 -13.76
CA SER A 22 -22.10 7.47 -14.06
C SER A 22 -21.35 7.41 -12.73
N HIS A 23 -21.66 6.41 -11.91
CA HIS A 23 -20.87 6.05 -10.75
C HIS A 23 -19.51 5.67 -11.30
N SER A 24 -18.58 6.63 -11.31
CA SER A 24 -17.18 6.36 -11.49
C SER A 24 -16.82 5.34 -10.42
N VAL A 25 -16.64 4.09 -10.83
CA VAL A 25 -16.21 3.03 -9.93
C VAL A 25 -14.78 3.40 -9.58
N ILE A 26 -14.60 4.15 -8.50
CA ILE A 26 -13.29 4.43 -7.92
C ILE A 26 -12.77 3.06 -7.51
N ARG A 27 -11.97 2.44 -8.38
CA ARG A 27 -11.30 1.18 -8.10
C ARG A 27 -10.36 1.45 -6.93
N LYS A 28 -10.81 1.15 -5.72
CA LYS A 28 -9.97 1.18 -4.53
C LYS A 28 -8.87 0.15 -4.74
N HIS A 29 -7.71 0.58 -5.21
CA HIS A 29 -6.53 -0.28 -5.29
C HIS A 29 -6.19 -0.74 -3.88
N LYS A 30 -6.58 -1.98 -3.54
CA LYS A 30 -6.27 -2.61 -2.26
C LYS A 30 -4.75 -2.67 -2.17
N ARG A 31 -4.17 -2.01 -1.17
CA ARG A 31 -2.73 -2.12 -0.90
C ARG A 31 -2.44 -3.60 -0.58
N PRO A 32 -1.43 -4.21 -1.23
CA PRO A 32 -1.12 -5.60 -0.98
C PRO A 32 -0.80 -5.83 0.50
N SER A 33 -1.27 -6.94 1.05
CA SER A 33 -0.96 -7.36 2.41
C SER A 33 0.55 -7.63 2.56
N PRO A 34 1.11 -7.63 3.78
CA PRO A 34 2.51 -7.99 4.01
C PRO A 34 2.88 -9.36 3.42
N ASP A 35 1.97 -10.32 3.52
CA ASP A 35 2.11 -11.68 2.99
C ASP A 35 2.18 -11.70 1.45
N GLU A 36 1.27 -10.97 0.79
CA GLU A 36 1.27 -10.80 -0.67
C GLU A 36 2.56 -10.12 -1.16
N ARG A 37 3.09 -9.16 -0.40
CA ARG A 37 4.37 -8.52 -0.72
C ARG A 37 5.55 -9.47 -0.54
N GLY A 38 5.53 -10.30 0.50
CA GLY A 38 6.54 -11.33 0.72
C GLY A 38 6.59 -12.33 -0.44
N LYS A 39 5.42 -12.81 -0.87
CA LYS A 39 5.28 -13.70 -2.03
C LYS A 39 5.77 -13.06 -3.33
N ALA A 40 5.40 -11.80 -3.58
CA ALA A 40 5.87 -11.07 -4.76
C ALA A 40 7.40 -10.89 -4.76
N LEU A 41 7.98 -10.57 -3.60
CA LEU A 41 9.43 -10.42 -3.46
C LEU A 41 10.15 -11.76 -3.64
N ALA A 42 9.62 -12.83 -3.06
CA ALA A 42 10.17 -14.18 -3.19
C ALA A 42 10.20 -14.64 -4.65
N LYS A 43 9.12 -14.37 -5.40
CA LYS A 43 9.04 -14.67 -6.83
C LYS A 43 10.03 -13.82 -7.63
N TYR A 44 10.12 -12.52 -7.36
CA TYR A 44 11.01 -11.62 -8.09
C TYR A 44 12.50 -11.94 -7.88
N LEU A 45 12.87 -12.35 -6.67
CA LEU A 45 14.24 -12.71 -6.33
C LEU A 45 14.56 -14.20 -6.55
N GLU A 46 13.60 -14.99 -7.03
CA GLU A 46 13.76 -16.43 -7.26
C GLU A 46 14.33 -17.12 -6.01
N LEU A 47 13.73 -16.85 -4.85
CA LEU A 47 14.22 -17.37 -3.57
C LEU A 47 14.00 -18.88 -3.49
N ASN A 48 15.01 -19.61 -3.00
CA ASN A 48 14.85 -21.02 -2.66
C ASN A 48 14.04 -21.20 -1.37
N GLN A 49 13.62 -22.42 -1.06
CA GLN A 49 12.74 -22.70 0.09
C GLN A 49 13.32 -22.21 1.43
N THR A 50 14.61 -22.42 1.67
CA THR A 50 15.30 -21.94 2.88
C THR A 50 15.26 -20.42 3.00
N GLN A 51 15.53 -19.72 1.89
CA GLN A 51 15.48 -18.26 1.82
C GLN A 51 14.05 -17.72 1.99
N GLN A 52 13.04 -18.42 1.47
CA GLN A 52 11.63 -18.05 1.64
C GLN A 52 11.19 -18.15 3.10
N ILE A 53 11.54 -19.23 3.80
CA ILE A 53 11.26 -19.39 5.24
C ILE A 53 11.94 -18.27 6.05
N ALA A 54 13.20 -17.98 5.75
CA ALA A 54 13.93 -16.90 6.41
C ALA A 54 13.30 -15.52 6.12
N LEU A 55 12.89 -15.26 4.88
CA LEU A 55 12.19 -14.03 4.50
C LEU A 55 10.87 -13.88 5.27
N GLN A 56 10.08 -14.93 5.38
CA GLN A 56 8.82 -14.92 6.11
C GLN A 56 9.05 -14.52 7.57
N LYS A 57 10.00 -15.17 8.26
CA LYS A 57 10.35 -14.83 9.64
C LYS A 57 10.79 -13.37 9.80
N ILE A 58 11.56 -12.83 8.85
CA ILE A 58 11.98 -11.42 8.88
C ILE A 58 10.77 -10.48 8.76
N LEU A 59 9.79 -10.82 7.90
CA LEU A 59 8.60 -10.00 7.69
C LEU A 59 7.64 -10.05 8.89
N GLU A 60 7.50 -11.20 9.54
CA GLU A 60 6.75 -11.37 10.80
C GLU A 60 7.38 -10.52 11.91
N GLN A 61 8.71 -10.62 12.10
CA GLN A 61 9.43 -9.79 13.07
C GLN A 61 9.27 -8.29 12.79
N ARG A 62 9.33 -7.87 11.51
CA ARG A 62 9.07 -6.47 11.15
C ARG A 62 7.65 -6.05 11.54
N GLN A 63 6.66 -6.93 11.35
CA GLN A 63 5.28 -6.62 11.71
C GLN A 63 5.15 -6.40 13.22
N GLU A 64 5.75 -7.26 14.03
CA GLU A 64 5.80 -7.11 15.48
C GLU A 64 6.52 -5.83 15.91
N GLU A 65 7.69 -5.52 15.31
CA GLU A 65 8.44 -4.29 15.59
C GLU A 65 7.61 -3.04 15.27
N VAL A 66 6.87 -3.05 14.16
CA VAL A 66 5.96 -1.95 13.78
C VAL A 66 4.78 -1.84 14.75
N LEU A 67 4.19 -2.96 15.17
CA LEU A 67 3.10 -2.96 16.16
C LEU A 67 3.60 -2.41 17.50
N LYS A 68 4.74 -2.91 18.00
CA LYS A 68 5.37 -2.43 19.23
C LYS A 68 5.67 -0.93 19.15
N MET A 69 6.20 -0.44 18.03
CA MET A 69 6.46 0.98 17.81
C MET A 69 5.20 1.85 17.94
N ARG A 70 4.02 1.34 17.52
CA ARG A 70 2.75 2.07 17.64
C ARG A 70 2.27 2.22 19.08
N PHE A 71 2.49 1.20 19.90
CA PHE A 71 2.05 1.18 21.30
C PHE A 71 3.11 1.70 22.28
N THR A 72 4.36 1.89 21.83
CA THR A 72 5.44 2.41 22.68
C THR A 72 5.46 3.95 22.63
N PRO A 73 5.31 4.63 23.77
CA PRO A 73 5.43 6.09 23.86
C PRO A 73 6.75 6.60 23.25
N LEU A 74 6.72 7.82 22.70
CA LEU A 74 7.93 8.49 22.24
C LEU A 74 8.56 9.27 23.39
N PRO A 75 9.90 9.26 23.51
CA PRO A 75 10.60 10.26 24.30
C PRO A 75 10.32 11.66 23.77
N ALA A 76 10.39 12.67 24.65
CA ALA A 76 10.25 14.07 24.26
C ALA A 76 11.26 14.43 23.14
N GLY A 77 10.79 15.10 22.09
CA GLY A 77 11.61 15.49 20.93
C GLY A 77 11.93 14.37 19.93
N SER A 78 11.50 13.13 20.15
CA SER A 78 11.69 12.05 19.18
C SER A 78 10.61 12.03 18.10
N ALA A 79 10.98 11.75 16.85
CA ALA A 79 10.02 11.62 15.75
C ALA A 79 9.66 10.15 15.46
N GLN A 80 8.37 9.88 15.25
CA GLN A 80 7.89 8.52 14.94
C GLN A 80 8.45 8.00 13.61
N ILE A 81 8.75 8.91 12.69
CA ILE A 81 9.32 8.61 11.38
C ILE A 81 10.71 7.98 11.49
N ASP A 82 11.53 8.40 12.45
CA ASP A 82 12.90 7.90 12.62
C ASP A 82 12.89 6.47 13.15
N ARG A 83 12.02 6.17 14.12
CA ARG A 83 11.81 4.79 14.60
C ARG A 83 11.33 3.88 13.47
N PHE A 84 10.41 4.37 12.64
CA PHE A 84 9.93 3.62 11.49
C PHE A 84 11.03 3.38 10.44
N ARG A 85 11.87 4.40 10.17
CA ARG A 85 13.00 4.29 9.26
C ARG A 85 14.02 3.27 9.76
N ALA A 86 14.37 3.31 11.05
CA ALA A 86 15.25 2.32 11.67
C ALA A 86 14.72 0.88 11.51
N ILE A 87 13.40 0.67 11.65
CA ILE A 87 12.78 -0.66 11.38
C ILE A 87 12.92 -1.04 9.89
N GLN A 88 12.71 -0.11 8.96
CA GLN A 88 12.91 -0.39 7.52
C GLN A 88 14.37 -0.78 7.23
N ASP A 89 15.33 -0.03 7.72
CA ASP A 89 16.76 -0.26 7.47
C ASP A 89 17.21 -1.60 8.06
N LYS A 90 16.81 -1.87 9.31
CA LYS A 90 17.07 -3.15 9.97
C LYS A 90 16.48 -4.33 9.18
N THR A 91 15.24 -4.19 8.70
CA THR A 91 14.59 -5.22 7.88
C THR A 91 15.36 -5.42 6.57
N ALA A 92 15.72 -4.34 5.86
CA ALA A 92 16.45 -4.43 4.61
C ALA A 92 17.80 -5.12 4.77
N ASN A 93 18.52 -4.84 5.86
CA ASN A 93 19.79 -5.49 6.16
C ASN A 93 19.62 -6.99 6.46
N ARG A 94 18.59 -7.37 7.23
CA ARG A 94 18.26 -8.79 7.47
C ARG A 94 17.92 -9.52 6.17
N ILE A 95 17.16 -8.90 5.27
CA ILE A 95 16.85 -9.48 3.96
C ILE A 95 18.14 -9.66 3.16
N ARG A 96 18.99 -8.63 3.02
CA ARG A 96 20.26 -8.71 2.28
C ARG A 96 21.18 -9.83 2.75
N ALA A 97 21.18 -10.14 4.04
CA ALA A 97 21.99 -11.20 4.63
C ALA A 97 21.56 -12.61 4.19
N VAL A 98 20.29 -12.80 3.82
CA VAL A 98 19.75 -14.09 3.33
C VAL A 98 19.97 -14.28 1.83
N LEU A 99 20.21 -13.19 1.09
CA LEU A 99 20.36 -13.20 -0.36
C LEU A 99 21.79 -13.51 -0.78
N ASN A 100 21.93 -14.25 -1.88
CA ASN A 100 23.20 -14.37 -2.59
C ASN A 100 23.54 -13.06 -3.34
N GLN A 101 24.71 -13.00 -3.97
CA GLN A 101 25.19 -11.78 -4.62
C GLN A 101 24.27 -11.28 -5.75
N GLU A 102 23.76 -12.18 -6.60
CA GLU A 102 22.89 -11.82 -7.73
C GLU A 102 21.52 -11.33 -7.26
N GLN A 103 20.92 -12.03 -6.30
CA GLN A 103 19.65 -11.66 -5.70
C GLN A 103 19.77 -10.32 -4.95
N ARG A 104 20.90 -10.07 -4.27
CA ARG A 104 21.16 -8.80 -3.60
C ARG A 104 21.20 -7.63 -4.58
N LYS A 105 21.86 -7.79 -5.74
CA LYS A 105 21.84 -6.79 -6.82
C LYS A 105 20.41 -6.50 -7.30
N LYS A 106 19.61 -7.54 -7.57
CA LYS A 106 18.18 -7.38 -7.95
C LYS A 106 17.39 -6.63 -6.86
N TYR A 107 17.62 -6.96 -5.59
CA TYR A 107 16.97 -6.32 -4.45
C TYR A 107 17.34 -4.84 -4.29
N ASP A 108 18.62 -4.49 -4.42
CA ASP A 108 19.08 -3.10 -4.25
C ASP A 108 18.54 -2.18 -5.34
N LEU A 109 18.35 -2.67 -6.58
CA LEU A 109 17.67 -1.92 -7.64
C LEU A 109 16.21 -1.55 -7.28
N LEU A 110 15.49 -2.43 -6.57
CA LEU A 110 14.15 -2.13 -6.06
C LEU A 110 14.17 -1.06 -4.97
N ALA A 111 15.21 -1.06 -4.13
CA ALA A 111 15.36 -0.08 -3.05
C ALA A 111 15.62 1.33 -3.60
N ILE A 112 16.48 1.45 -4.63
CA ILE A 112 16.79 2.72 -5.30
C ILE A 112 15.54 3.35 -5.93
N ARG A 113 14.67 2.56 -6.57
CA ARG A 113 13.40 3.05 -7.13
C ARG A 113 12.41 3.53 -6.07
N ARG A 114 12.54 3.08 -4.82
CA ARG A 114 11.64 3.44 -3.72
C ARG A 114 12.15 4.65 -2.92
N SER A 115 13.45 4.95 -2.96
CA SER A 115 14.06 6.12 -2.31
C SER A 115 14.13 7.36 -3.20
N ALA A 116 13.79 7.24 -4.49
CA ALA A 116 13.64 8.38 -5.39
C ALA A 116 12.57 9.36 -4.84
N PRO A 117 12.90 10.66 -4.68
CA PRO A 117 11.91 11.65 -4.29
C PRO A 117 10.76 11.67 -5.31
N PRO A 118 9.49 11.79 -4.88
CA PRO A 118 8.39 12.05 -5.81
C PRO A 118 8.65 13.41 -6.48
N GLY A 119 9.21 13.38 -7.69
CA GLY A 119 9.70 14.57 -8.39
C GLY A 119 11.05 14.42 -9.10
N SER A 120 11.76 13.29 -8.95
CA SER A 120 12.95 12.98 -9.78
C SER A 120 12.54 12.46 -11.17
N LYS A 121 12.12 13.42 -12.00
CA LYS A 121 12.02 13.47 -13.48
C LYS A 121 12.24 12.17 -14.26
N THR A 122 11.17 11.40 -14.41
CA THR A 122 10.64 11.15 -15.77
C THR A 122 9.40 12.03 -15.85
N SER A 123 9.47 13.13 -16.61
CA SER A 123 8.34 14.05 -16.69
C SER A 123 7.18 13.31 -17.37
N VAL A 124 5.94 13.53 -16.95
CA VAL A 124 4.74 12.96 -17.61
C VAL A 124 4.73 13.30 -19.12
N GLN A 125 5.39 14.40 -19.50
CA GLN A 125 5.63 14.80 -20.89
C GLN A 125 6.54 13.84 -21.67
N ASP A 126 7.48 13.15 -21.02
CA ASP A 126 8.35 12.15 -21.67
C ASP A 126 7.56 10.90 -22.05
N TRP A 127 6.55 10.52 -21.26
CA TRP A 127 5.66 9.40 -21.58
C TRP A 127 4.66 9.73 -22.69
N LEU A 128 4.17 10.97 -22.74
CA LEU A 128 3.22 11.41 -23.77
C LEU A 128 3.87 11.49 -25.17
N LYS A 129 5.15 11.89 -25.22
CA LYS A 129 5.95 11.91 -26.47
C LYS A 129 6.32 10.52 -26.98
N ALA A 130 6.47 9.54 -26.08
CA ALA A 130 6.79 8.17 -26.48
C ALA A 130 5.58 7.36 -26.99
N ALA A 131 4.36 7.84 -26.73
CA ALA A 131 3.11 7.11 -27.02
C ALA A 131 2.34 7.65 -28.24
N THR A 132 2.88 8.62 -28.96
CA THR A 132 2.27 9.17 -30.18
C THR A 132 3.24 8.90 -31.35
N PRO A 133 2.81 8.23 -32.43
CA PRO A 133 3.66 7.96 -33.59
C PRO A 133 4.11 9.24 -34.31
#